data_AF-A0A672J2J4-F1
#
_entry.id   AF-A0A672J2J4-F1
#
_cell.length_a   1.000
_cell.length_b   1.000
_cell.length_c   1.000
_cell.angle_alpha   90.00
_cell.angle_beta   90.00
_cell.angle_gamma   90.00
#
_symmetry.space_group_name_H-M   'P 1'
#
loop_
_entity.id
_entity.type
_entity.pdbx_description
1 polymer ?
#
loop_
_entity_poly.entity_id
_entity_poly.type
_entity_poly.pdbx_seq_one_letter_code
_entity_poly.pdbx_strand_id
1 'polypeptide(L)'
;MEMFLTWMLLGLLLRTGTTQNTAPEGVLNCCEGDVLFLLDSSGSVSTYEHSRMRTFLSELLLPFSLGEDQVKVGLLQVGTRPRLEFGFNEHSSQSTLQRALSDIEPLKGDTNTVEALKMARERVLIPGGPDGSRAGLPRVLVWLTDGVKPGDVIEPMTELREQGVAVLVVSTGHSNYQVLRQVVSPPVEDHLYFVDIDDMSIIADDLRDAIIEIIRAGRIQVRDVSTNSATLQWRPVLSGLNGYYEIRFSPVLTGGGGGGVGGPGTSPSTGGSQYQRVTRPADSNTVRLTGLKPDTTYTATLTPESNDQAFNTLSVSFTTKPEVQSPAVVTVSDSGPTSVRVSWGPLQPETVPSYYVEYSALPRGKLHAITVGGAQNSTLLRDLQPDTTYLVTVSARHVSGKERAMSVKACTQEVTPALADLQLTTVGSDSVQVDWKGSVSGLRGYWLTWEGQENSVVGQRSSLYLPPDSLSTRLTHLPPLTRVCVSPIYRTARGEGLCCTTQFNTDAFAYGYQS
;
A
#
# COMPACT_ATOMS: atom_id res chain seq x y z
N MET A 1 76.51 -30.17 15.72
CA MET A 1 76.79 -28.84 15.15
C MET A 1 75.44 -28.13 15.14
N GLU A 2 75.05 -27.55 16.28
CA GLU A 2 75.19 -26.11 16.56
C GLU A 2 74.19 -25.35 15.65
N MET A 3 73.18 -24.59 16.10
CA MET A 3 73.19 -23.61 17.18
C MET A 3 71.74 -23.09 17.40
N PHE A 4 71.46 -22.64 18.62
CA PHE A 4 70.22 -22.05 19.11
C PHE A 4 69.85 -20.68 18.46
N LEU A 5 68.55 -20.32 18.53
CA LEU A 5 67.98 -19.14 19.28
C LEU A 5 67.00 -18.19 18.53
N THR A 6 65.80 -18.04 19.14
CA THR A 6 64.92 -16.84 19.30
C THR A 6 64.28 -16.12 18.10
N TRP A 7 62.94 -16.15 17.94
CA TRP A 7 61.87 -15.33 18.55
C TRP A 7 61.82 -13.84 18.14
N MET A 8 60.76 -13.44 17.40
CA MET A 8 60.06 -12.17 17.64
C MET A 8 58.60 -12.22 17.14
N LEU A 9 57.71 -11.68 17.97
CA LEU A 9 56.27 -11.54 17.79
C LEU A 9 55.89 -10.61 16.62
N LEU A 10 54.79 -10.94 15.93
CA LEU A 10 53.71 -9.96 15.71
C LEU A 10 52.39 -10.69 15.43
N GLY A 11 51.35 -10.29 16.17
CA GLY A 11 50.10 -11.03 16.26
C GLY A 11 49.14 -10.84 15.10
N LEU A 12 48.14 -11.73 15.05
CA LEU A 12 46.75 -11.33 15.01
C LEU A 12 45.91 -12.48 15.57
N LEU A 13 45.19 -12.22 16.65
CA LEU A 13 44.06 -13.03 17.11
C LEU A 13 42.97 -12.96 16.04
N LEU A 14 42.98 -13.87 15.07
CA LEU A 14 41.78 -14.20 14.33
C LEU A 14 41.05 -15.27 15.13
N ARG A 15 40.07 -14.80 15.90
CA ARG A 15 38.99 -15.63 16.44
C ARG A 15 38.57 -16.61 15.36
N THR A 16 38.58 -17.91 15.69
CA THR A 16 37.88 -18.93 14.92
C THR A 16 36.40 -18.60 14.97
N GLY A 17 35.96 -17.71 14.08
CA GLY A 17 34.57 -17.60 13.72
C GLY A 17 34.24 -18.90 13.01
N THR A 18 33.61 -19.82 13.73
CA THR A 18 32.77 -20.83 13.10
C THR A 18 31.77 -20.06 12.25
N THR A 19 32.06 -19.92 10.95
CA THR A 19 31.04 -19.59 9.97
C THR A 19 30.14 -20.81 9.90
N GLN A 20 29.22 -20.91 10.86
CA GLN A 20 27.94 -21.52 10.58
C GLN A 20 27.40 -20.76 9.38
N ASN A 21 27.49 -21.40 8.23
CA ASN A 21 26.82 -20.95 7.03
C ASN A 21 25.34 -21.23 7.26
N THR A 22 24.73 -20.46 8.16
CA THR A 22 23.29 -20.37 8.29
C THR A 22 22.82 -19.74 6.99
N ALA A 23 22.29 -20.60 6.10
CA ALA A 23 21.48 -20.15 5.00
C ALA A 23 20.45 -19.15 5.57
N PRO A 24 20.27 -17.96 4.96
CA PRO A 24 19.34 -16.98 5.49
C PRO A 24 17.94 -17.62 5.56
N GLU A 25 17.33 -17.58 6.75
CA GLU A 25 15.95 -18.00 7.09
C GLU A 25 14.87 -17.15 6.38
N GLY A 26 15.06 -16.87 5.10
CA GLY A 26 14.16 -16.06 4.27
C GLY A 26 14.12 -16.48 2.81
N VAL A 27 14.54 -17.71 2.48
CA VAL A 27 14.47 -18.24 1.12
C VAL A 27 13.58 -19.49 1.12
N LEU A 28 12.64 -19.53 0.15
CA LEU A 28 11.91 -20.71 -0.35
C LEU A 28 10.52 -21.03 0.26
N ASN A 29 9.59 -20.06 0.24
CA ASN A 29 8.17 -20.36 -0.08
C ASN A 29 7.94 -20.40 -1.62
N CYS A 30 8.99 -20.64 -2.40
CA CYS A 30 9.00 -20.36 -3.84
C CYS A 30 8.69 -21.56 -4.74
N CYS A 31 8.54 -22.78 -4.20
CA CYS A 31 8.34 -24.00 -4.99
C CYS A 31 7.16 -24.83 -4.46
N GLU A 32 5.96 -24.25 -4.43
CA GLU A 32 4.72 -25.01 -4.21
C GLU A 32 4.17 -25.43 -5.57
N GLY A 33 4.13 -26.74 -5.83
CA GLY A 33 3.68 -27.32 -7.09
C GLY A 33 3.70 -28.85 -7.03
N ASP A 34 3.02 -29.50 -7.97
CA ASP A 34 2.90 -30.95 -8.02
C ASP A 34 3.67 -31.52 -9.21
N VAL A 35 4.57 -32.47 -8.95
CA VAL A 35 5.45 -33.07 -9.97
C VAL A 35 5.21 -34.57 -10.05
N LEU A 36 4.61 -35.03 -11.15
CA LEU A 36 4.43 -36.44 -11.45
C LEU A 36 5.57 -36.95 -12.31
N PHE A 37 6.25 -38.00 -11.86
CA PHE A 37 7.22 -38.73 -12.67
C PHE A 37 6.54 -39.90 -13.36
N LEU A 38 6.66 -39.95 -14.68
CA LEU A 38 6.31 -41.11 -15.49
C LEU A 38 7.60 -41.88 -15.78
N LEU A 39 7.78 -43.02 -15.14
CA LEU A 39 8.99 -43.83 -15.25
C LEU A 39 8.76 -45.00 -16.20
N ASP A 40 9.54 -45.10 -17.27
CA ASP A 40 9.50 -46.26 -18.15
C ASP A 40 10.15 -47.47 -17.49
N SER A 41 9.33 -48.48 -17.23
CA SER A 41 9.74 -49.74 -16.60
C SER A 41 9.35 -50.93 -17.47
N SER A 42 9.14 -50.70 -18.77
CA SER A 42 8.77 -51.72 -19.74
C SER A 42 9.94 -52.71 -20.01
N GLY A 43 9.68 -53.72 -20.83
CA GLY A 43 10.60 -54.82 -21.10
C GLY A 43 11.82 -54.45 -21.95
N SER A 44 11.78 -53.31 -22.66
CA SER A 44 12.95 -52.79 -23.40
C SER A 44 13.98 -52.16 -22.47
N VAL A 45 13.54 -51.63 -21.31
CA VAL A 45 14.40 -51.05 -20.29
C VAL A 45 15.08 -52.17 -19.49
N SER A 46 16.41 -52.25 -19.55
CA SER A 46 17.18 -53.21 -18.78
C SER A 46 17.08 -52.93 -17.28
N THR A 47 17.40 -53.91 -16.43
CA THR A 47 17.43 -53.70 -14.97
C THR A 47 18.49 -52.66 -14.56
N TYR A 48 19.58 -52.57 -15.34
CA TYR A 48 20.62 -51.56 -15.16
C TYR A 48 20.09 -50.16 -15.44
N GLU A 49 19.47 -49.94 -16.60
CA GLU A 49 18.90 -48.64 -16.98
C GLU A 49 17.81 -48.20 -16.00
N HIS A 50 16.90 -49.10 -15.63
CA HIS A 50 15.89 -48.79 -14.62
C HIS A 50 16.53 -48.40 -13.27
N SER A 51 17.60 -49.07 -12.85
CA SER A 51 18.30 -48.70 -11.62
C SER A 51 18.94 -47.31 -11.73
N ARG A 52 19.54 -46.97 -12.88
CA ARG A 52 20.13 -45.65 -13.13
C ARG A 52 19.08 -44.54 -13.13
N MET A 53 17.93 -44.75 -13.79
CA MET A 53 16.82 -43.80 -13.78
C MET A 53 16.29 -43.54 -12.37
N ARG A 54 16.16 -44.58 -11.52
CA ARG A 54 15.78 -44.40 -10.11
C ARG A 54 16.81 -43.61 -9.32
N THR A 55 18.10 -43.91 -9.47
CA THR A 55 19.17 -43.14 -8.84
C THR A 55 19.14 -41.68 -9.27
N PHE A 56 18.94 -41.42 -10.56
CA PHE A 56 18.77 -40.07 -11.09
C PHE A 56 17.58 -39.35 -10.47
N LEU A 57 16.41 -40.00 -10.34
CA LEU A 57 15.25 -39.41 -9.66
C LEU A 57 15.55 -39.08 -8.19
N SER A 58 16.25 -39.96 -7.48
CA SER A 58 16.73 -39.70 -6.12
C SER A 58 17.58 -38.43 -6.06
N GLU A 59 18.59 -38.31 -6.93
CA GLU A 59 19.49 -37.14 -6.99
C GLU A 59 18.78 -35.85 -7.41
N LEU A 60 17.90 -35.92 -8.42
CA LEU A 60 17.08 -34.81 -8.88
C LEU A 60 16.21 -34.24 -7.74
N LEU A 61 15.63 -35.13 -6.93
CA LEU A 61 14.65 -34.79 -5.91
C LEU A 61 15.24 -34.39 -4.54
N LEU A 62 16.47 -34.78 -4.24
CA LEU A 62 17.12 -34.52 -2.94
C LEU A 62 17.06 -33.04 -2.47
N PRO A 63 17.24 -32.04 -3.35
CA PRO A 63 17.23 -30.64 -2.92
C PRO A 63 15.84 -30.01 -2.75
N PHE A 64 14.76 -30.70 -3.14
CA PHE A 64 13.41 -30.16 -2.99
C PHE A 64 12.92 -30.24 -1.53
N SER A 65 12.26 -29.18 -1.08
CA SER A 65 11.42 -29.24 0.12
C SER A 65 10.08 -29.89 -0.24
N LEU A 66 9.61 -30.81 0.61
CA LEU A 66 8.38 -31.58 0.39
C LEU A 66 7.32 -31.25 1.44
N GLY A 67 6.05 -31.19 1.05
CA GLY A 67 4.95 -30.91 1.98
C GLY A 67 3.75 -30.15 1.39
N GLU A 68 2.78 -29.83 2.25
CA GLU A 68 1.50 -29.22 1.87
C GLU A 68 1.64 -27.82 1.24
N ASP A 69 2.62 -27.03 1.70
CA ASP A 69 2.95 -25.70 1.16
C ASP A 69 4.26 -25.71 0.37
N GLN A 70 4.68 -26.89 -0.10
CA GLN A 70 5.94 -27.12 -0.82
C GLN A 70 5.69 -28.02 -2.05
N VAL A 71 6.73 -28.66 -2.61
CA VAL A 71 6.55 -29.60 -3.71
C VAL A 71 5.89 -30.89 -3.21
N LYS A 72 4.92 -31.40 -3.96
CA LYS A 72 4.43 -32.78 -3.81
C LYS A 72 4.84 -33.60 -5.02
N VAL A 73 5.23 -34.85 -4.78
CA VAL A 73 5.76 -35.74 -5.82
C VAL A 73 4.91 -36.99 -5.92
N GLY A 74 4.58 -37.39 -7.14
CA GLY A 74 3.98 -38.68 -7.45
C GLY A 74 4.85 -39.45 -8.44
N LEU A 75 4.73 -40.78 -8.47
CA LEU A 75 5.45 -41.62 -9.43
C LEU A 75 4.54 -42.72 -10.00
N LEU A 76 4.47 -42.76 -11.33
CA LEU A 76 3.71 -43.73 -12.12
C LEU A 76 4.67 -44.51 -13.03
N GLN A 77 4.67 -45.83 -12.91
CA GLN A 77 5.48 -46.70 -13.78
C GLN A 77 4.71 -47.12 -15.04
N VAL A 78 5.40 -47.14 -16.18
CA VAL A 78 4.95 -47.71 -17.45
C VAL A 78 5.38 -49.18 -17.55
N GLY A 79 4.48 -50.04 -17.99
CA GLY A 79 4.70 -51.47 -18.25
C GLY A 79 3.42 -52.07 -18.84
N THR A 80 3.28 -53.40 -18.92
CA THR A 80 2.08 -54.03 -19.52
C THR A 80 0.79 -53.52 -18.85
N ARG A 81 0.85 -53.38 -17.52
CA ARG A 81 -0.19 -52.73 -16.70
C ARG A 81 0.47 -51.59 -15.93
N PRO A 82 0.23 -50.32 -16.30
CA PRO A 82 0.77 -49.18 -15.58
C PRO A 82 0.43 -49.22 -14.09
N ARG A 83 1.36 -48.78 -13.24
CA ARG A 83 1.21 -48.85 -11.77
C ARG A 83 1.62 -47.53 -11.11
N LEU A 84 0.68 -46.91 -10.41
CA LEU A 84 0.98 -45.80 -9.51
C LEU A 84 1.73 -46.36 -8.31
N GLU A 85 3.01 -46.01 -8.15
CA GLU A 85 3.80 -46.41 -6.98
C GLU A 85 3.40 -45.63 -5.75
N PHE A 86 3.25 -44.31 -5.91
CA PHE A 86 2.74 -43.42 -4.88
C PHE A 86 2.16 -42.14 -5.50
N GLY A 87 1.10 -41.62 -4.90
CA GLY A 87 0.49 -40.33 -5.21
C GLY A 87 1.08 -39.15 -4.44
N PHE A 88 0.58 -37.93 -4.73
CA PHE A 88 1.12 -36.68 -4.18
C PHE A 88 1.07 -36.55 -2.65
N ASN A 89 0.18 -37.29 -1.98
CA ASN A 89 -0.05 -37.17 -0.54
C ASN A 89 0.69 -38.23 0.31
N GLU A 90 1.45 -39.14 -0.32
CA GLU A 90 2.07 -40.27 0.38
C GLU A 90 3.42 -39.96 1.02
N HIS A 91 4.18 -39.04 0.43
CA HIS A 91 5.54 -38.72 0.89
C HIS A 91 5.75 -37.22 1.05
N SER A 92 5.74 -36.77 2.30
CA SER A 92 6.00 -35.36 2.69
C SER A 92 7.39 -35.13 3.28
N SER A 93 8.29 -36.12 3.22
CA SER A 93 9.65 -36.01 3.76
C SER A 93 10.68 -36.69 2.87
N GLN A 94 11.90 -36.15 2.84
CA GLN A 94 12.98 -36.72 2.04
C GLN A 94 13.30 -38.16 2.46
N SER A 95 13.27 -38.48 3.75
CA SER A 95 13.59 -39.83 4.23
C SER A 95 12.56 -40.88 3.79
N THR A 96 11.28 -40.52 3.68
CA THR A 96 10.23 -41.43 3.20
C THR A 96 10.27 -41.55 1.67
N LEU A 97 10.42 -40.44 0.96
CA LEU A 97 10.52 -40.43 -0.51
C LEU A 97 11.75 -41.21 -1.00
N GLN A 98 12.93 -40.98 -0.43
CA GLN A 98 14.16 -41.65 -0.87
C GLN A 98 14.12 -43.16 -0.65
N ARG A 99 13.47 -43.62 0.44
CA ARG A 99 13.23 -45.05 0.67
C ARG A 99 12.24 -45.62 -0.35
N ALA A 100 11.15 -44.91 -0.62
CA ALA A 100 10.20 -45.35 -1.63
C ALA A 100 10.88 -45.50 -3.00
N LEU A 101 11.69 -44.52 -3.43
CA LEU A 101 12.46 -44.58 -4.66
C LEU A 101 13.48 -45.75 -4.71
N SER A 102 14.14 -46.04 -3.59
CA SER A 102 15.11 -47.16 -3.51
C SER A 102 14.45 -48.53 -3.65
N ASP A 103 13.18 -48.64 -3.27
CA ASP A 103 12.45 -49.92 -3.17
C ASP A 103 11.63 -50.24 -4.43
N ILE A 104 11.55 -49.31 -5.40
CA ILE A 104 10.83 -49.52 -6.67
C ILE A 104 11.46 -50.65 -7.49
N GLU A 105 10.67 -51.67 -7.78
CA GLU A 105 10.99 -52.76 -8.70
C GLU A 105 10.44 -52.49 -10.12
N PRO A 106 11.21 -52.84 -11.18
CA PRO A 106 10.75 -52.67 -12.56
C PRO A 106 9.58 -53.61 -12.90
N LEU A 107 8.56 -53.10 -13.58
CA LEU A 107 7.38 -53.87 -13.99
C LEU A 107 7.69 -54.92 -15.07
N LYS A 108 8.54 -54.57 -16.04
CA LYS A 108 8.80 -55.31 -17.28
C LYS A 108 7.54 -55.51 -18.15
N GLY A 109 7.70 -56.23 -19.26
CA GLY A 109 6.61 -56.55 -20.19
C GLY A 109 6.45 -55.54 -21.33
N ASP A 110 5.25 -55.43 -21.88
CA ASP A 110 4.94 -54.53 -23.00
C ASP A 110 4.95 -53.06 -22.57
N THR A 111 5.30 -52.17 -23.49
CA THR A 111 5.28 -50.71 -23.26
C THR A 111 3.86 -50.18 -23.49
N ASN A 112 3.16 -49.78 -22.43
CA ASN A 112 1.80 -49.23 -22.50
C ASN A 112 1.72 -47.78 -21.98
N THR A 113 2.47 -46.88 -22.60
CA THR A 113 2.55 -45.47 -22.20
C THR A 113 1.21 -44.75 -22.33
N VAL A 114 0.43 -45.04 -23.37
CA VAL A 114 -0.90 -44.42 -23.60
C VAL A 114 -1.83 -44.67 -22.42
N GLU A 115 -1.89 -45.89 -21.90
CA GLU A 115 -2.71 -46.21 -20.74
C GLU A 115 -2.19 -45.54 -19.46
N ALA A 116 -0.87 -45.43 -19.32
CA ALA A 116 -0.28 -44.71 -18.20
C ALA A 116 -0.64 -43.21 -18.24
N LEU A 117 -0.63 -42.58 -19.42
CA LEU A 117 -1.01 -41.18 -19.59
C LEU A 117 -2.50 -40.95 -19.30
N LYS A 118 -3.38 -41.89 -19.68
CA LYS A 118 -4.79 -41.86 -19.27
C LYS A 118 -4.92 -41.92 -17.75
N MET A 119 -4.22 -42.83 -17.08
CA MET A 119 -4.22 -42.91 -15.62
C MET A 119 -3.68 -41.62 -14.97
N ALA A 120 -2.61 -41.05 -15.52
CA ALA A 120 -2.06 -39.77 -15.05
C ALA A 120 -3.12 -38.67 -15.11
N ARG A 121 -3.81 -38.52 -16.24
CA ARG A 121 -4.84 -37.50 -16.46
C ARG A 121 -6.10 -37.71 -15.63
N GLU A 122 -6.62 -38.93 -15.60
CA GLU A 122 -7.95 -39.25 -15.06
C GLU A 122 -7.95 -39.61 -13.57
N ARG A 123 -6.77 -39.65 -12.94
CA ARG A 123 -6.66 -39.98 -11.52
C ARG A 123 -5.71 -39.07 -10.77
N VAL A 124 -4.49 -38.92 -11.28
CA VAL A 124 -3.38 -38.33 -10.50
C VAL A 124 -3.32 -36.81 -10.66
N LEU A 125 -3.47 -36.31 -11.89
CA LEU A 125 -3.34 -34.88 -12.22
C LEU A 125 -4.67 -34.13 -12.21
N ILE A 126 -5.73 -34.72 -11.63
CA ILE A 126 -7.03 -34.04 -11.44
C ILE A 126 -6.89 -32.96 -10.36
N PRO A 127 -7.14 -31.67 -10.67
CA PRO A 127 -7.08 -30.61 -9.67
C PRO A 127 -8.15 -30.75 -8.60
N GLY A 128 -7.76 -30.71 -7.32
CA GLY A 128 -8.67 -30.77 -6.17
C GLY A 128 -9.34 -32.13 -5.96
N GLY A 129 -8.88 -33.18 -6.65
CA GLY A 129 -9.34 -34.54 -6.43
C GLY A 129 -8.80 -35.14 -5.12
N PRO A 130 -9.45 -36.16 -4.54
CA PRO A 130 -9.01 -36.80 -3.28
C PRO A 130 -7.57 -37.34 -3.32
N ASP A 131 -7.19 -37.95 -4.45
CA ASP A 131 -5.84 -38.46 -4.75
C ASP A 131 -5.15 -37.64 -5.85
N GLY A 132 -5.73 -36.48 -6.16
CA GLY A 132 -5.33 -35.65 -7.28
C GLY A 132 -4.32 -34.57 -6.89
N SER A 133 -3.82 -33.88 -7.89
CA SER A 133 -3.07 -32.63 -7.71
C SER A 133 -3.88 -31.57 -6.97
N ARG A 134 -3.19 -30.69 -6.25
CA ARG A 134 -3.75 -29.52 -5.58
C ARG A 134 -4.34 -28.54 -6.59
N ALA A 135 -5.50 -27.98 -6.27
CA ALA A 135 -6.17 -27.03 -7.13
C ALA A 135 -5.40 -25.69 -7.20
N GLY A 136 -5.28 -25.13 -8.41
CA GLY A 136 -4.68 -23.81 -8.62
C GLY A 136 -3.16 -23.74 -8.53
N LEU A 137 -2.46 -24.88 -8.37
CA LEU A 137 -1.01 -24.94 -8.37
C LEU A 137 -0.44 -25.44 -9.71
N PRO A 138 0.81 -25.07 -10.05
CA PRO A 138 1.51 -25.63 -11.20
C PRO A 138 1.64 -27.15 -11.10
N ARG A 139 1.37 -27.83 -12.22
CA ARG A 139 1.49 -29.29 -12.36
C ARG A 139 2.50 -29.60 -13.44
N VAL A 140 3.45 -30.48 -13.13
CA VAL A 140 4.53 -30.88 -14.03
C VAL A 140 4.51 -32.39 -14.18
N LEU A 141 4.58 -32.87 -15.42
CA LEU A 141 4.84 -34.26 -15.76
C LEU A 141 6.27 -34.37 -16.29
N VAL A 142 7.09 -35.21 -15.66
CA VAL A 142 8.45 -35.52 -16.13
C VAL A 142 8.48 -36.98 -16.57
N TRP A 143 8.69 -37.22 -17.86
CA TRP A 143 8.70 -38.57 -18.44
C TRP A 143 10.13 -39.04 -18.70
N LEU A 144 10.53 -40.13 -18.04
CA LEU A 144 11.82 -40.78 -18.20
C LEU A 144 11.63 -42.05 -19.02
N THR A 145 12.30 -42.18 -20.16
CA THR A 145 12.10 -43.32 -21.08
C THR A 145 13.35 -43.66 -21.89
N ASP A 146 13.50 -44.95 -22.25
CA ASP A 146 14.47 -45.37 -23.28
C ASP A 146 14.01 -44.99 -24.71
N GLY A 147 12.79 -44.49 -24.82
CA GLY A 147 12.16 -44.06 -26.05
C GLY A 147 11.69 -45.21 -26.94
N VAL A 148 11.65 -46.46 -26.51
CA VAL A 148 11.28 -47.58 -27.39
C VAL A 148 9.76 -47.74 -27.48
N LYS A 149 9.22 -47.61 -28.70
CA LYS A 149 7.80 -47.84 -29.04
C LYS A 149 6.81 -47.23 -28.02
N PRO A 150 6.82 -45.91 -27.79
CA PRO A 150 5.95 -45.27 -26.81
C PRO A 150 4.45 -45.36 -27.13
N GLY A 151 4.08 -45.78 -28.36
CA GLY A 151 2.70 -45.76 -28.84
C GLY A 151 2.27 -44.37 -29.30
N ASP A 152 0.96 -44.20 -29.51
CA ASP A 152 0.38 -42.92 -29.92
C ASP A 152 0.16 -42.00 -28.72
N VAL A 153 1.22 -41.30 -28.34
CA VAL A 153 1.24 -40.41 -27.16
C VAL A 153 0.88 -38.96 -27.47
N ILE A 154 0.72 -38.60 -28.75
CA ILE A 154 0.54 -37.21 -29.17
C ILE A 154 -0.77 -36.62 -28.63
N GLU A 155 -1.88 -37.32 -28.81
CA GLU A 155 -3.20 -36.88 -28.35
C GLU A 155 -3.27 -36.81 -26.80
N PRO A 156 -2.94 -37.88 -26.04
CA PRO A 156 -2.97 -37.82 -24.57
C PRO A 156 -2.10 -36.72 -23.95
N MET A 157 -0.92 -36.47 -24.53
CA MET A 157 -0.02 -35.41 -24.06
C MET A 157 -0.55 -34.02 -24.41
N THR A 158 -1.22 -33.88 -25.56
CA THR A 158 -1.88 -32.61 -25.93
C THR A 158 -3.00 -32.30 -24.95
N GLU A 159 -3.84 -33.27 -24.62
CA GLU A 159 -4.92 -33.09 -23.65
C GLU A 159 -4.38 -32.74 -22.25
N LEU A 160 -3.27 -33.35 -21.81
CA LEU A 160 -2.61 -32.99 -20.55
C LEU A 160 -2.10 -31.54 -20.55
N ARG A 161 -1.48 -31.08 -21.65
CA ARG A 161 -1.01 -29.69 -21.79
C ARG A 161 -2.16 -28.70 -21.84
N GLU A 162 -3.25 -29.03 -22.54
CA GLU A 162 -4.48 -28.24 -22.56
C GLU A 162 -5.12 -28.14 -21.18
N GLN A 163 -5.03 -29.20 -20.38
CA GLN A 163 -5.42 -29.18 -18.98
C GLN A 163 -4.41 -28.45 -18.08
N GLY A 164 -3.33 -27.91 -18.62
CA GLY A 164 -2.40 -27.09 -17.84
C GLY A 164 -1.22 -27.83 -17.21
N VAL A 165 -0.91 -29.02 -17.68
CA VAL A 165 0.25 -29.78 -17.20
C VAL A 165 1.45 -29.43 -18.08
N ALA A 166 2.54 -28.95 -17.47
CA ALA A 166 3.80 -28.78 -18.17
C ALA A 166 4.49 -30.14 -18.34
N VAL A 167 4.99 -30.44 -19.54
CA VAL A 167 5.58 -31.75 -19.86
C VAL A 167 7.05 -31.59 -20.18
N LEU A 168 7.90 -32.31 -19.44
CA LEU A 168 9.33 -32.47 -19.72
C LEU A 168 9.62 -33.93 -20.01
N VAL A 169 10.61 -34.19 -20.86
CA VAL A 169 11.02 -35.54 -21.23
C VAL A 169 12.53 -35.68 -21.08
N VAL A 170 12.94 -36.77 -20.44
CA VAL A 170 14.33 -37.25 -20.43
C VAL A 170 14.34 -38.58 -21.16
N SER A 171 15.05 -38.64 -22.29
CA SER A 171 15.20 -39.86 -23.07
C SER A 171 16.64 -40.35 -23.09
N THR A 172 16.83 -41.65 -22.86
CA THR A 172 18.14 -42.31 -22.99
C THR A 172 18.36 -42.94 -24.37
N GLY A 173 17.35 -42.90 -25.24
CA GLY A 173 17.41 -43.40 -26.62
C GLY A 173 17.23 -42.29 -27.65
N HIS A 174 17.88 -42.42 -28.81
CA HIS A 174 17.97 -41.33 -29.80
C HIS A 174 16.94 -41.42 -30.95
N SER A 175 16.13 -42.48 -31.02
CA SER A 175 15.35 -42.81 -32.23
C SER A 175 14.00 -42.10 -32.36
N ASN A 176 13.49 -41.46 -31.31
CA ASN A 176 12.13 -40.90 -31.27
C ASN A 176 12.04 -39.38 -31.05
N TYR A 177 13.09 -38.64 -31.38
CA TYR A 177 13.14 -37.18 -31.29
C TYR A 177 11.91 -36.47 -31.88
N GLN A 178 11.45 -36.90 -33.06
CA GLN A 178 10.30 -36.27 -33.74
C GLN A 178 8.98 -36.42 -32.97
N VAL A 179 8.79 -37.52 -32.25
CA VAL A 179 7.61 -37.73 -31.40
C VAL A 179 7.76 -36.95 -30.10
N LEU A 180 8.93 -37.06 -29.44
CA LEU A 180 9.17 -36.44 -28.15
C LEU A 180 9.14 -34.91 -28.20
N ARG A 181 9.66 -34.29 -29.27
CA ARG A 181 9.60 -32.83 -29.47
C ARG A 181 8.17 -32.29 -29.59
N GLN A 182 7.21 -33.13 -30.00
CA GLN A 182 5.81 -32.72 -30.19
C GLN A 182 5.01 -32.79 -28.90
N VAL A 183 5.46 -33.56 -27.90
CA VAL A 183 4.73 -33.77 -26.64
C VAL A 183 5.23 -32.91 -25.49
N VAL A 184 6.50 -32.48 -25.51
CA VAL A 184 7.03 -31.57 -24.49
C VAL A 184 6.39 -30.19 -24.55
N SER A 185 6.40 -29.48 -23.43
CA SER A 185 6.01 -28.07 -23.39
C SER A 185 7.13 -27.18 -23.96
N PRO A 186 6.84 -26.05 -24.62
CA PRO A 186 7.86 -25.07 -25.01
C PRO A 186 8.50 -24.36 -23.80
N PRO A 187 9.75 -23.84 -23.93
CA PRO A 187 10.68 -24.06 -25.05
C PRO A 187 11.20 -25.51 -25.06
N VAL A 188 11.26 -26.11 -26.25
CA VAL A 188 11.56 -27.54 -26.42
C VAL A 188 13.00 -27.84 -25.98
N GLU A 189 13.91 -26.93 -26.29
CA GLU A 189 15.34 -26.98 -25.97
C GLU A 189 15.64 -27.08 -24.47
N ASP A 190 14.76 -26.55 -23.61
CA ASP A 190 14.95 -26.58 -22.15
C ASP A 190 14.13 -27.71 -21.49
N HIS A 191 13.27 -28.40 -22.23
CA HIS A 191 12.32 -29.39 -21.68
C HIS A 191 12.46 -30.79 -22.28
N LEU A 192 13.32 -30.96 -23.30
CA LEU A 192 13.60 -32.23 -23.95
C LEU A 192 15.10 -32.57 -23.86
N TYR A 193 15.42 -33.58 -23.06
CA TYR A 193 16.79 -34.00 -22.80
C TYR A 193 17.06 -35.35 -23.45
N PHE A 194 18.17 -35.46 -24.19
CA PHE A 194 18.74 -36.72 -24.64
C PHE A 194 20.10 -36.90 -23.98
N VAL A 195 20.26 -37.98 -23.21
CA VAL A 195 21.46 -38.22 -22.42
C VAL A 195 21.75 -39.70 -22.36
N ASP A 196 23.03 -40.09 -22.31
CA ASP A 196 23.38 -41.48 -22.03
C ASP A 196 22.88 -41.88 -20.63
N ILE A 197 22.50 -43.14 -20.45
CA ILE A 197 22.03 -43.65 -19.16
C ILE A 197 23.05 -43.46 -18.04
N ASP A 198 24.34 -43.51 -18.36
CA ASP A 198 25.42 -43.34 -17.39
C ASP A 198 25.72 -41.87 -17.05
N ASP A 199 25.29 -40.95 -17.92
CA ASP A 199 25.58 -39.52 -17.84
C ASP A 199 24.35 -38.68 -17.42
N MET A 200 23.25 -39.32 -17.00
CA MET A 200 22.02 -38.62 -16.58
C MET A 200 22.26 -37.55 -15.51
N SER A 201 23.26 -37.72 -14.63
CA SER A 201 23.59 -36.74 -13.59
C SER A 201 24.00 -35.37 -14.15
N ILE A 202 24.48 -35.30 -15.39
CA ILE A 202 24.87 -34.04 -16.05
C ILE A 202 23.68 -33.09 -16.19
N ILE A 203 22.49 -33.63 -16.45
CA ILE A 203 21.27 -32.83 -16.67
C ILE A 203 20.44 -32.63 -15.40
N ALA A 204 20.89 -33.13 -14.24
CA ALA A 204 20.10 -33.11 -13.02
C ALA A 204 19.79 -31.68 -12.55
N ASP A 205 20.79 -30.79 -12.59
CA ASP A 205 20.61 -29.40 -12.19
C ASP A 205 19.78 -28.62 -13.21
N ASP A 206 20.04 -28.78 -14.51
CA ASP A 206 19.27 -28.12 -15.58
C ASP A 206 17.78 -28.54 -15.55
N LEU A 207 17.51 -29.84 -15.42
CA LEU A 207 16.15 -30.37 -15.31
C LEU A 207 15.46 -29.87 -14.03
N ARG A 208 16.20 -29.81 -12.91
CA ARG A 208 15.68 -29.28 -11.65
C ARG A 208 15.30 -27.82 -11.81
N ASP A 209 16.18 -27.03 -12.40
CA ASP A 209 15.97 -25.61 -12.66
C ASP A 209 14.79 -25.41 -13.60
N ALA A 210 14.63 -26.23 -14.65
CA ALA A 210 13.46 -26.21 -15.51
C ALA A 210 12.14 -26.49 -14.75
N ILE A 211 12.12 -27.50 -13.87
CA ILE A 211 10.96 -27.80 -13.00
C ILE A 211 10.67 -26.61 -12.08
N ILE A 212 11.69 -26.08 -11.41
CA ILE A 212 11.56 -24.94 -10.49
C ILE A 212 11.04 -23.70 -11.25
N GLU A 213 11.59 -23.43 -12.43
CA GLU A 213 11.18 -22.30 -13.24
C GLU A 213 9.77 -22.46 -13.78
N ILE A 214 9.30 -23.67 -14.10
CA ILE A 214 7.88 -23.90 -14.42
C ILE A 214 7.00 -23.62 -13.19
N ILE A 215 7.36 -24.14 -12.02
CA ILE A 215 6.63 -23.92 -10.76
C ILE A 215 6.60 -22.42 -10.40
N ARG A 216 7.69 -21.69 -10.63
CA ARG A 216 7.78 -20.24 -10.39
C ARG A 216 7.08 -19.40 -11.46
N ALA A 217 7.22 -19.76 -12.73
CA ALA A 217 6.61 -19.06 -13.86
C ALA A 217 5.09 -19.19 -13.88
N GLY A 218 4.55 -20.25 -13.26
CA GLY A 218 3.13 -20.37 -12.92
C GLY A 218 2.65 -19.42 -11.81
N ARG A 219 3.40 -18.36 -11.46
CA ARG A 219 3.00 -17.41 -10.43
C ARG A 219 2.99 -15.98 -10.93
N ILE A 220 1.99 -15.23 -10.46
CA ILE A 220 1.93 -13.78 -10.58
C ILE A 220 2.64 -13.20 -9.35
N GLN A 221 3.67 -12.40 -9.55
CA GLN A 221 4.30 -11.63 -8.48
C GLN A 221 3.54 -10.32 -8.26
N VAL A 222 3.10 -10.06 -7.04
CA VAL A 222 2.47 -8.79 -6.66
C VAL A 222 3.54 -7.86 -6.07
N ARG A 223 3.73 -6.70 -6.70
CA ARG A 223 4.69 -5.66 -6.31
C ARG A 223 4.00 -4.31 -6.17
N ASP A 224 4.69 -3.35 -5.56
CA ASP A 224 4.26 -1.95 -5.47
C ASP A 224 2.83 -1.71 -4.95
N VAL A 225 2.43 -2.50 -3.94
CA VAL A 225 1.10 -2.38 -3.32
C VAL A 225 1.01 -1.05 -2.57
N SER A 226 0.04 -0.23 -3.00
CA SER A 226 -0.32 1.05 -2.40
C SER A 226 -1.76 0.99 -1.86
N THR A 227 -2.33 2.15 -1.54
CA THR A 227 -3.71 2.29 -1.06
C THR A 227 -4.74 2.16 -2.19
N ASN A 228 -4.33 2.34 -3.46
CA ASN A 228 -5.26 2.32 -4.60
C ASN A 228 -4.69 1.67 -5.87
N SER A 229 -3.50 1.08 -5.79
CA SER A 229 -2.85 0.43 -6.92
C SER A 229 -1.98 -0.74 -6.47
N ALA A 230 -1.79 -1.71 -7.37
CA ALA A 230 -0.81 -2.78 -7.23
C ALA A 230 -0.26 -3.15 -8.61
N THR A 231 0.99 -3.61 -8.68
CA THR A 231 1.62 -4.06 -9.93
C THR A 231 1.69 -5.58 -9.92
N LEU A 232 1.15 -6.22 -10.96
CA LEU A 232 1.30 -7.64 -11.21
C LEU A 232 2.43 -7.86 -12.22
N GLN A 233 3.28 -8.84 -11.97
CA GLN A 233 4.38 -9.23 -12.85
C GLN A 233 4.36 -10.75 -13.08
N TRP A 234 4.56 -11.20 -14.32
CA TRP A 234 4.52 -12.61 -14.71
C TRP A 234 5.58 -12.92 -15.79
N ARG A 235 5.80 -14.19 -16.11
CA ARG A 235 6.68 -14.60 -17.23
C ARG A 235 5.92 -14.47 -18.57
N PRO A 236 6.49 -13.84 -19.62
CA PRO A 236 5.82 -13.66 -20.90
C PRO A 236 5.79 -14.95 -21.75
N VAL A 237 5.01 -15.94 -21.31
CA VAL A 237 4.80 -17.23 -22.00
C VAL A 237 4.20 -17.14 -23.41
N LEU A 238 3.64 -16.00 -23.81
CA LEU A 238 3.10 -15.76 -25.15
C LEU A 238 4.11 -15.05 -26.06
N SER A 239 5.32 -14.74 -25.59
CA SER A 239 6.32 -14.04 -26.38
C SER A 239 6.62 -14.81 -27.67
N GLY A 240 6.39 -14.17 -28.82
CA GLY A 240 6.56 -14.79 -30.15
C GLY A 240 5.34 -15.58 -30.66
N LEU A 241 4.26 -15.67 -29.89
CA LEU A 241 2.97 -16.26 -30.29
C LEU A 241 1.93 -15.17 -30.59
N ASN A 242 0.91 -15.54 -31.37
CA ASN A 242 -0.25 -14.68 -31.60
C ASN A 242 -1.26 -14.83 -30.45
N GLY A 243 -1.25 -13.88 -29.51
CA GLY A 243 -2.12 -13.94 -28.34
C GLY A 243 -2.15 -12.65 -27.51
N TYR A 244 -2.83 -12.72 -26.37
CA TYR A 244 -2.86 -11.66 -25.37
C TYR A 244 -3.07 -12.23 -23.97
N TYR A 245 -2.68 -11.49 -22.94
CA TYR A 245 -3.04 -11.78 -21.56
C TYR A 245 -4.33 -11.08 -21.19
N GLU A 246 -5.31 -11.82 -20.68
CA GLU A 246 -6.49 -11.27 -20.02
C GLU A 246 -6.29 -11.32 -18.51
N ILE A 247 -6.27 -10.14 -17.88
CA ILE A 247 -6.18 -10.01 -16.42
C ILE A 247 -7.56 -9.60 -15.90
N ARG A 248 -8.15 -10.42 -15.02
CA ARG A 248 -9.40 -10.11 -14.31
C ARG A 248 -9.10 -9.94 -12.84
N PHE A 249 -9.68 -8.96 -12.18
CA PHE A 249 -9.49 -8.79 -10.74
C PHE A 249 -10.75 -8.26 -10.06
N SER A 250 -10.99 -8.74 -8.85
CA SER A 250 -12.16 -8.38 -8.05
C SER A 250 -11.84 -8.43 -6.55
N PRO A 251 -12.48 -7.59 -5.73
CA PRO A 251 -12.34 -7.68 -4.28
C PRO A 251 -12.90 -9.01 -3.77
N VAL A 252 -12.20 -9.63 -2.82
CA VAL A 252 -12.64 -10.83 -2.12
C VAL A 252 -13.72 -10.42 -1.12
N LEU A 253 -14.92 -10.97 -1.27
CA LEU A 253 -16.02 -10.70 -0.35
C LEU A 253 -15.77 -11.43 0.97
N THR A 254 -15.28 -10.70 1.98
CA THR A 254 -15.18 -11.21 3.35
C THR A 254 -16.54 -11.13 4.04
N GLY A 255 -17.28 -12.24 4.05
CA GLY A 255 -18.52 -12.39 4.81
C GLY A 255 -19.32 -13.63 4.40
N GLY A 256 -19.27 -14.68 5.22
CA GLY A 256 -20.01 -15.93 5.00
C GLY A 256 -21.47 -15.93 5.47
N GLY A 257 -22.19 -16.98 5.07
CA GLY A 257 -23.40 -17.46 5.74
C GLY A 257 -24.71 -16.94 5.16
N GLY A 258 -25.26 -17.64 4.18
CA GLY A 258 -26.62 -17.37 3.69
C GLY A 258 -26.91 -18.01 2.34
N GLY A 259 -26.72 -19.32 2.23
CA GLY A 259 -27.22 -20.10 1.09
C GLY A 259 -28.75 -20.04 1.08
N GLY A 260 -29.29 -18.98 0.47
CA GLY A 260 -30.69 -18.91 0.09
C GLY A 260 -30.97 -20.00 -0.94
N VAL A 261 -31.90 -20.88 -0.58
CA VAL A 261 -32.46 -21.90 -1.45
C VAL A 261 -33.07 -21.22 -2.68
N GLY A 262 -32.37 -21.31 -3.82
CA GLY A 262 -32.91 -20.96 -5.13
C GLY A 262 -33.67 -22.16 -5.70
N GLY A 263 -35.00 -22.06 -5.72
CA GLY A 263 -35.88 -23.02 -6.37
C GLY A 263 -35.66 -23.10 -7.90
N PRO A 264 -36.22 -24.11 -8.57
CA PRO A 264 -35.94 -24.41 -9.96
C PRO A 264 -36.64 -23.41 -10.88
N GLY A 265 -35.87 -22.48 -11.43
CA GLY A 265 -36.30 -21.55 -12.47
C GLY A 265 -35.46 -21.73 -13.72
N THR A 266 -36.08 -22.18 -14.81
CA THR A 266 -35.49 -22.35 -16.13
C THR A 266 -35.37 -21.00 -16.86
N SER A 267 -34.22 -20.32 -16.73
CA SER A 267 -33.70 -19.36 -17.71
C SER A 267 -32.27 -18.91 -17.38
N PRO A 268 -31.39 -18.72 -18.39
CA PRO A 268 -29.99 -18.41 -18.17
C PRO A 268 -29.81 -16.93 -17.81
N SER A 269 -29.81 -16.61 -16.52
CA SER A 269 -29.35 -15.31 -16.04
C SER A 269 -27.84 -15.34 -15.81
N THR A 270 -27.14 -14.53 -16.58
CA THR A 270 -25.73 -14.12 -16.48
C THR A 270 -25.42 -13.60 -15.07
N GLY A 271 -25.01 -14.50 -14.17
CA GLY A 271 -24.49 -14.16 -12.84
C GLY A 271 -23.05 -13.66 -12.92
N GLY A 272 -22.85 -12.47 -13.52
CA GLY A 272 -21.53 -11.86 -13.63
C GLY A 272 -21.09 -11.26 -12.29
N SER A 273 -20.13 -11.89 -11.63
CA SER A 273 -19.28 -11.20 -10.65
C SER A 273 -18.69 -9.95 -11.32
N GLN A 274 -18.83 -8.78 -10.71
CA GLN A 274 -18.31 -7.52 -11.25
C GLN A 274 -16.77 -7.48 -11.09
N TYR A 275 -16.05 -8.16 -11.97
CA TYR A 275 -14.59 -8.08 -12.05
C TYR A 275 -14.17 -6.95 -12.99
N GLN A 276 -13.07 -6.29 -12.66
CA GLN A 276 -12.38 -5.38 -13.57
C GLN A 276 -11.49 -6.20 -14.49
N ARG A 277 -11.38 -5.78 -15.76
CA ARG A 277 -10.62 -6.49 -16.78
C ARG A 277 -9.60 -5.57 -17.45
N VAL A 278 -8.38 -6.07 -17.64
CA VAL A 278 -7.32 -5.42 -18.42
C VAL A 278 -6.69 -6.45 -19.34
N THR A 279 -6.47 -6.09 -20.60
CA THR A 279 -5.72 -6.93 -21.55
C THR A 279 -4.31 -6.38 -21.77
N ARG A 280 -3.36 -7.28 -22.03
CA ARG A 280 -1.97 -6.94 -22.36
C ARG A 280 -1.49 -7.75 -23.57
N PRO A 281 -0.65 -7.19 -24.44
CA PRO A 281 -0.12 -7.92 -25.58
C PRO A 281 0.77 -9.10 -25.17
N ALA A 282 1.01 -10.02 -26.10
CA ALA A 282 1.75 -11.28 -25.90
C ALA A 282 3.17 -11.12 -25.34
N ASP A 283 3.83 -9.99 -25.62
CA ASP A 283 5.18 -9.65 -25.16
C ASP A 283 5.21 -9.04 -23.74
N SER A 284 4.04 -8.72 -23.17
CA SER A 284 3.94 -8.10 -21.85
C SER A 284 4.21 -9.08 -20.71
N ASN A 285 4.89 -8.58 -19.69
CA ASN A 285 5.21 -9.31 -18.46
C ASN A 285 4.76 -8.56 -17.19
N THR A 286 4.00 -7.46 -17.34
CA THR A 286 3.57 -6.61 -16.23
C THR A 286 2.26 -5.87 -16.49
N VAL A 287 1.48 -5.62 -15.43
CA VAL A 287 0.35 -4.68 -15.44
C VAL A 287 0.24 -3.96 -14.11
N ARG A 288 0.03 -2.65 -14.17
CA ARG A 288 -0.36 -1.86 -13.01
C ARG A 288 -1.88 -1.79 -12.91
N LEU A 289 -2.43 -2.36 -11.85
CA LEU A 289 -3.83 -2.22 -11.47
C LEU A 289 -4.02 -0.92 -10.71
N THR A 290 -5.00 -0.11 -11.09
CA THR A 290 -5.29 1.21 -10.50
C THR A 290 -6.77 1.34 -10.17
N GLY A 291 -7.13 2.26 -9.28
CA GLY A 291 -8.53 2.43 -8.84
C GLY A 291 -8.98 1.34 -7.88
N LEU A 292 -8.03 0.72 -7.18
CA LEU A 292 -8.30 -0.23 -6.11
C LEU A 292 -8.81 0.52 -4.87
N LYS A 293 -9.65 -0.13 -4.08
CA LYS A 293 -10.10 0.38 -2.79
C LYS A 293 -9.01 0.13 -1.74
N PRO A 294 -8.74 1.08 -0.84
CA PRO A 294 -7.84 0.87 0.30
C PRO A 294 -8.31 -0.27 1.20
N ASP A 295 -7.37 -0.86 1.94
CA ASP A 295 -7.60 -1.94 2.91
C ASP A 295 -8.50 -3.09 2.40
N THR A 296 -8.45 -3.37 1.10
CA THR A 296 -9.30 -4.37 0.44
C THR A 296 -8.43 -5.48 -0.13
N THR A 297 -8.78 -6.73 0.16
CA THR A 297 -8.17 -7.90 -0.47
C THR A 297 -8.77 -8.10 -1.86
N TYR A 298 -7.93 -8.22 -2.87
CA TYR A 298 -8.30 -8.51 -4.24
C TYR A 298 -7.77 -9.89 -4.63
N THR A 299 -8.54 -10.62 -5.43
CA THR A 299 -8.05 -11.75 -6.22
C THR A 299 -7.93 -11.30 -7.67
N ALA A 300 -6.77 -11.57 -8.27
CA ALA A 300 -6.48 -11.31 -9.67
C ALA A 300 -6.14 -12.62 -10.38
N THR A 301 -6.78 -12.85 -11.52
CA THR A 301 -6.49 -13.96 -12.43
C THR A 301 -5.85 -13.45 -13.71
N LEU A 302 -4.88 -14.19 -14.23
CA LEU A 302 -4.21 -13.93 -15.49
C LEU A 302 -4.39 -15.14 -16.41
N THR A 303 -5.07 -14.94 -17.52
CA THR A 303 -5.37 -15.98 -18.52
C THR A 303 -4.63 -15.63 -19.81
N PRO A 304 -3.61 -16.41 -20.20
CA PRO A 304 -2.98 -16.26 -21.51
C PRO A 304 -3.89 -16.87 -22.58
N GLU A 305 -4.27 -16.07 -23.58
CA GLU A 305 -5.12 -16.47 -24.70
C GLU A 305 -4.27 -16.55 -25.97
N SER A 306 -4.27 -17.71 -26.64
CA SER A 306 -3.59 -17.95 -27.92
C SER A 306 -4.39 -18.95 -28.74
N ASN A 307 -4.36 -18.79 -30.07
CA ASN A 307 -5.01 -19.74 -31.00
C ASN A 307 -4.15 -20.98 -31.25
N ASP A 308 -2.85 -20.90 -30.95
CA ASP A 308 -1.88 -21.95 -31.30
C ASP A 308 -1.68 -22.94 -30.16
N GLN A 309 -1.90 -22.50 -28.91
CA GLN A 309 -1.61 -23.29 -27.72
C GLN A 309 -2.46 -22.84 -26.54
N ALA A 310 -2.96 -23.81 -25.76
CA ALA A 310 -3.65 -23.56 -24.49
C ALA A 310 -2.65 -23.33 -23.35
N PHE A 311 -2.94 -22.36 -22.48
CA PHE A 311 -2.11 -21.99 -21.35
C PHE A 311 -2.91 -21.98 -20.04
N ASN A 312 -2.19 -22.14 -18.93
CA ASN A 312 -2.76 -22.05 -17.59
C ASN A 312 -3.23 -20.66 -17.23
N THR A 313 -4.40 -20.58 -16.59
CA THR A 313 -4.80 -19.39 -15.85
C THR A 313 -4.09 -19.36 -14.49
N LEU A 314 -3.41 -18.26 -14.20
CA LEU A 314 -2.76 -18.00 -12.92
C LEU A 314 -3.69 -17.19 -12.03
N SER A 315 -3.62 -17.37 -10.70
CA SER A 315 -4.40 -16.59 -9.74
C SER A 315 -3.52 -16.13 -8.58
N VAL A 316 -3.77 -14.92 -8.07
CA VAL A 316 -3.08 -14.38 -6.90
C VAL A 316 -4.03 -13.51 -6.08
N SER A 317 -3.87 -13.54 -4.76
CA SER A 317 -4.60 -12.65 -3.85
C SER A 317 -3.64 -11.69 -3.15
N PHE A 318 -4.04 -10.44 -2.98
CA PHE A 318 -3.25 -9.41 -2.29
C PHE A 318 -4.16 -8.37 -1.62
N THR A 319 -3.68 -7.72 -0.55
CA THR A 319 -4.42 -6.70 0.19
C THR A 319 -3.79 -5.33 0.02
N THR A 320 -4.55 -4.34 -0.46
CA THR A 320 -4.09 -2.96 -0.58
C THR A 320 -3.82 -2.34 0.78
N LYS A 321 -2.94 -1.35 0.84
CA LYS A 321 -2.67 -0.61 2.08
C LYS A 321 -3.88 0.23 2.52
N PRO A 322 -4.02 0.53 3.82
CA PRO A 322 -5.02 1.47 4.30
C PRO A 322 -4.70 2.89 3.86
N GLU A 323 -5.73 3.69 3.55
CA GLU A 323 -5.58 5.10 3.16
C GLU A 323 -5.21 5.97 4.37
N VAL A 324 -4.13 6.75 4.26
CA VAL A 324 -3.62 7.58 5.36
C VAL A 324 -3.30 8.99 4.84
N GLN A 325 -4.14 9.98 5.19
CA GLN A 325 -3.90 11.40 4.86
C GLN A 325 -4.53 12.37 5.88
N SER A 326 -3.93 12.55 7.07
CA SER A 326 -4.32 13.65 7.98
C SER A 326 -3.16 14.13 8.86
N PRO A 327 -3.10 15.45 9.19
CA PRO A 327 -3.84 16.55 8.56
C PRO A 327 -3.18 16.98 7.23
N ALA A 328 -3.98 17.20 6.18
CA ALA A 328 -3.52 17.71 4.90
C ALA A 328 -3.45 19.25 4.86
N VAL A 329 -4.31 19.91 5.65
CA VAL A 329 -4.40 21.37 5.77
C VAL A 329 -4.61 21.73 7.24
N VAL A 330 -3.96 22.81 7.69
CA VAL A 330 -4.22 23.47 8.99
C VAL A 330 -4.47 24.95 8.73
N THR A 331 -5.57 25.48 9.24
CA THR A 331 -6.02 26.87 9.08
C THR A 331 -6.26 27.55 10.42
N VAL A 332 -6.15 28.87 10.42
CA VAL A 332 -6.37 29.73 11.59
C VAL A 332 -7.55 30.65 11.34
N SER A 333 -8.48 30.75 12.30
CA SER A 333 -9.64 31.63 12.26
C SER A 333 -9.94 32.22 13.65
N ASP A 334 -10.94 33.10 13.73
CA ASP A 334 -11.49 33.68 14.98
C ASP A 334 -10.39 34.14 15.96
N SER A 335 -9.41 34.87 15.44
CA SER A 335 -8.30 35.38 16.24
C SER A 335 -8.80 36.52 17.12
N GLY A 336 -8.80 36.33 18.44
CA GLY A 336 -9.11 37.34 19.43
C GLY A 336 -7.88 37.70 20.28
N PRO A 337 -8.05 38.54 21.32
CA PRO A 337 -6.90 38.97 22.12
C PRO A 337 -6.29 37.87 22.98
N THR A 338 -7.09 36.91 23.46
CA THR A 338 -6.60 35.83 24.34
C THR A 338 -6.94 34.45 23.79
N SER A 339 -7.41 34.36 22.56
CA SER A 339 -7.87 33.11 21.96
C SER A 339 -7.68 33.09 20.46
N VAL A 340 -7.46 31.90 19.92
CA VAL A 340 -7.38 31.65 18.47
C VAL A 340 -8.00 30.29 18.16
N ARG A 341 -8.81 30.21 17.12
CA ARG A 341 -9.33 28.93 16.61
C ARG A 341 -8.37 28.36 15.57
N VAL A 342 -8.01 27.09 15.75
CA VAL A 342 -7.19 26.32 14.82
C VAL A 342 -8.03 25.17 14.31
N SER A 343 -8.05 24.99 12.99
CA SER A 343 -8.81 23.94 12.32
C SER A 343 -7.92 23.14 11.37
N TRP A 344 -8.24 21.88 11.13
CA TRP A 344 -7.49 20.98 10.27
C TRP A 344 -8.41 20.07 9.45
N GLY A 345 -7.89 19.55 8.35
CA GLY A 345 -8.64 18.61 7.52
C GLY A 345 -7.74 17.81 6.57
N PRO A 346 -8.26 16.71 6.00
CA PRO A 346 -9.57 16.11 6.27
C PRO A 346 -9.61 15.37 7.62
N LEU A 347 -10.82 15.13 8.15
CA LEU A 347 -11.03 14.27 9.34
C LEU A 347 -10.94 12.79 8.96
N GLN A 348 -10.26 12.00 9.78
CA GLN A 348 -10.15 10.54 9.65
C GLN A 348 -10.39 9.84 11.00
N PRO A 349 -11.60 9.94 11.60
CA PRO A 349 -11.86 9.45 12.96
C PRO A 349 -11.61 7.93 13.14
N GLU A 350 -11.69 7.15 12.05
CA GLU A 350 -11.44 5.70 12.05
C GLU A 350 -9.95 5.33 12.16
N THR A 351 -9.06 6.14 11.57
CA THR A 351 -7.62 5.84 11.53
C THR A 351 -6.83 6.72 12.49
N VAL A 352 -7.40 7.84 12.93
CA VAL A 352 -6.81 8.84 13.83
C VAL A 352 -7.64 8.93 15.11
N PRO A 353 -7.35 8.13 16.16
CA PRO A 353 -8.03 8.21 17.45
C PRO A 353 -7.93 9.58 18.13
N SER A 354 -6.85 10.32 17.89
CA SER A 354 -6.65 11.64 18.50
C SER A 354 -5.69 12.49 17.70
N TYR A 355 -5.89 13.81 17.78
CA TYR A 355 -4.93 14.80 17.35
C TYR A 355 -4.19 15.38 18.56
N TYR A 356 -2.89 15.61 18.42
CA TYR A 356 -2.11 16.40 19.38
C TYR A 356 -1.93 17.79 18.79
N VAL A 357 -2.32 18.81 19.56
CA VAL A 357 -2.15 20.22 19.19
C VAL A 357 -1.17 20.84 20.16
N GLU A 358 0.00 21.16 19.65
CA GLU A 358 1.09 21.79 20.40
C GLU A 358 1.21 23.25 19.99
N TYR A 359 1.39 24.14 20.97
CA TYR A 359 1.55 25.56 20.68
C TYR A 359 2.48 26.26 21.68
N SER A 360 3.25 27.21 21.16
CA SER A 360 4.19 28.01 21.96
C SER A 360 4.35 29.42 21.37
N ALA A 361 4.48 30.42 22.25
CA ALA A 361 4.77 31.79 21.83
C ALA A 361 6.20 31.89 21.25
N LEU A 362 6.34 32.62 20.15
CA LEU A 362 7.63 32.89 19.52
C LEU A 362 8.23 34.21 20.06
N PRO A 363 9.57 34.33 20.20
CA PRO A 363 10.59 33.33 19.88
C PRO A 363 10.84 32.34 21.03
N ARG A 364 10.40 32.66 22.26
CA ARG A 364 10.57 31.82 23.45
C ARG A 364 9.28 31.86 24.25
N GLY A 365 8.67 30.70 24.41
CA GLY A 365 7.46 30.52 25.20
C GLY A 365 7.40 29.10 25.73
N LYS A 366 6.63 28.90 26.80
CA LYS A 366 6.36 27.56 27.33
C LYS A 366 5.56 26.77 26.29
N LEU A 367 5.97 25.53 26.02
CA LEU A 367 5.21 24.60 25.18
C LEU A 367 3.93 24.18 25.92
N HIS A 368 2.81 24.36 25.25
CA HIS A 368 1.52 23.85 25.68
C HIS A 368 1.11 22.76 24.69
N ALA A 369 0.49 21.69 25.19
CA ALA A 369 0.01 20.59 24.38
C ALA A 369 -1.39 20.20 24.86
N ILE A 370 -2.29 20.01 23.92
CA ILE A 370 -3.63 19.51 24.18
C ILE A 370 -3.90 18.32 23.26
N THR A 371 -4.60 17.32 23.79
CA THR A 371 -5.09 16.20 22.99
C THR A 371 -6.54 16.47 22.64
N VAL A 372 -6.82 16.41 21.35
CA VAL A 372 -8.13 16.61 20.77
C VAL A 372 -8.61 15.26 20.22
N GLY A 373 -9.89 14.93 20.46
CA GLY A 373 -10.45 13.67 19.98
C GLY A 373 -10.45 13.58 18.44
N GLY A 374 -10.30 12.38 17.87
CA GLY A 374 -10.28 12.13 16.43
C GLY A 374 -11.51 12.64 15.64
N ALA A 375 -12.63 12.86 16.33
CA ALA A 375 -13.87 13.39 15.77
C ALA A 375 -13.90 14.93 15.64
N GLN A 376 -12.95 15.64 16.25
CA GLN A 376 -12.89 17.10 16.23
C GLN A 376 -11.89 17.55 15.17
N ASN A 377 -12.26 18.52 14.34
CA ASN A 377 -11.41 19.13 13.30
C ASN A 377 -10.94 20.53 13.66
N SER A 378 -11.28 21.00 14.86
CA SER A 378 -10.89 22.31 15.33
C SER A 378 -10.79 22.35 16.84
N THR A 379 -10.02 23.31 17.34
CA THR A 379 -9.91 23.61 18.75
C THR A 379 -9.73 25.11 18.95
N LEU A 380 -10.28 25.63 20.05
CA LEU A 380 -10.09 27.01 20.47
C LEU A 380 -8.99 27.03 21.51
N LEU A 381 -7.83 27.57 21.13
CA LEU A 381 -6.75 27.85 22.05
C LEU A 381 -7.16 29.07 22.90
N ARG A 382 -7.05 28.97 24.22
CA ARG A 382 -7.44 30.00 25.20
C ARG A 382 -6.26 30.38 26.07
N ASP A 383 -6.46 31.42 26.89
CA ASP A 383 -5.47 31.92 27.85
C ASP A 383 -4.14 32.31 27.17
N LEU A 384 -4.24 32.76 25.92
CA LEU A 384 -3.12 33.26 25.14
C LEU A 384 -2.81 34.70 25.54
N GLN A 385 -1.55 35.09 25.34
CA GLN A 385 -1.14 36.47 25.52
C GLN A 385 -1.61 37.31 24.33
N PRO A 386 -2.19 38.51 24.56
CA PRO A 386 -2.50 39.44 23.49
C PRO A 386 -1.27 39.86 22.68
N ASP A 387 -1.50 40.27 21.43
CA ASP A 387 -0.46 40.80 20.53
C ASP A 387 0.77 39.88 20.42
N THR A 388 0.55 38.56 20.40
CA THR A 388 1.60 37.55 20.44
C THR A 388 1.45 36.55 19.30
N THR A 389 2.57 36.21 18.65
CA THR A 389 2.60 35.17 17.62
C THR A 389 2.92 33.80 18.24
N TYR A 390 2.07 32.83 17.96
CA TYR A 390 2.21 31.43 18.35
C TYR A 390 2.54 30.56 17.14
N LEU A 391 3.45 29.61 17.30
CA LEU A 391 3.56 28.47 16.40
C LEU A 391 2.64 27.37 16.91
N VAL A 392 1.71 26.92 16.07
CA VAL A 392 0.79 25.82 16.37
C VAL A 392 1.10 24.64 15.47
N THR A 393 1.27 23.46 16.04
CA THR A 393 1.50 22.20 15.34
C THR A 393 0.37 21.23 15.65
N VAL A 394 -0.28 20.70 14.63
CA VAL A 394 -1.32 19.68 14.75
C VAL A 394 -0.77 18.37 14.22
N SER A 395 -0.67 17.34 15.06
CA SER A 395 -0.29 15.99 14.68
C SER A 395 -1.44 14.99 14.82
N ALA A 396 -1.62 14.14 13.82
CA ALA A 396 -2.56 13.04 13.85
C ALA A 396 -1.87 11.80 14.43
N ARG A 397 -2.41 11.23 15.51
CA ARG A 397 -1.96 9.94 16.03
C ARG A 397 -2.80 8.84 15.40
N HIS A 398 -2.18 8.00 14.58
CA HIS A 398 -2.88 6.90 13.93
C HIS A 398 -2.96 5.64 14.81
N VAL A 399 -3.97 4.80 14.59
CA VAL A 399 -4.08 3.46 15.21
C VAL A 399 -2.85 2.58 14.94
N SER A 400 -2.14 2.82 13.83
CA SER A 400 -0.87 2.14 13.48
C SER A 400 0.34 2.63 14.29
N GLY A 401 0.16 3.59 15.19
CA GLY A 401 1.24 4.23 15.96
C GLY A 401 2.06 5.25 15.17
N LYS A 402 1.75 5.48 13.88
CA LYS A 402 2.40 6.51 13.07
C LYS A 402 1.80 7.87 13.36
N GLU A 403 2.65 8.89 13.41
CA GLU A 403 2.24 10.27 13.63
C GLU A 403 2.65 11.16 12.45
N ARG A 404 1.78 12.08 12.06
CA ARG A 404 2.06 13.07 11.00
C ARG A 404 1.57 14.44 11.44
N ALA A 405 2.42 15.46 11.28
CA ALA A 405 2.19 16.80 11.81
C ALA A 405 2.18 17.87 10.71
N MET A 406 1.43 18.95 10.97
CA MET A 406 1.42 20.18 10.17
C MET A 406 1.46 21.38 11.11
N SER A 407 2.22 22.42 10.75
CA SER A 407 2.36 23.63 11.57
C SER A 407 1.86 24.88 10.86
N VAL A 408 1.30 25.80 11.63
CA VAL A 408 0.82 27.11 11.19
C VAL A 408 1.19 28.19 12.21
N LYS A 409 1.34 29.44 11.76
CA LYS A 409 1.49 30.59 12.67
C LYS A 409 0.12 31.18 12.97
N ALA A 410 -0.14 31.45 14.24
CA ALA A 410 -1.35 32.09 14.73
C ALA A 410 -0.98 33.38 15.46
N CYS A 411 -1.68 34.48 15.18
CA CYS A 411 -1.46 35.76 15.86
C CYS A 411 -2.69 36.10 16.71
N THR A 412 -2.49 36.40 17.99
CA THR A 412 -3.55 36.97 18.82
C THR A 412 -3.69 38.46 18.55
N GLN A 413 -4.91 38.98 18.73
CA GLN A 413 -5.18 40.41 18.57
C GLN A 413 -4.64 41.22 19.76
N GLU A 414 -4.49 42.52 19.54
CA GLU A 414 -4.22 43.48 20.59
C GLU A 414 -5.50 43.74 21.40
N VAL A 415 -5.38 43.95 22.72
CA VAL A 415 -6.54 44.37 23.53
C VAL A 415 -6.81 45.85 23.24
N THR A 416 -8.05 46.20 22.90
CA THR A 416 -8.48 47.59 22.67
C THR A 416 -9.56 48.01 23.69
N PRO A 417 -9.18 48.38 24.93
CA PRO A 417 -10.15 48.82 25.93
C PRO A 417 -10.95 50.06 25.49
N ALA A 418 -12.22 50.12 25.85
CA ALA A 418 -13.07 51.29 25.60
C ALA A 418 -12.68 52.46 26.52
N LEU A 419 -12.92 53.69 26.05
CA LEU A 419 -12.83 54.89 26.88
C LEU A 419 -14.00 54.95 27.87
N ALA A 420 -13.78 55.61 29.00
CA ALA A 420 -14.80 55.89 30.01
C ALA A 420 -14.95 57.40 30.23
N ASP A 421 -16.09 57.79 30.80
CA ASP A 421 -16.34 59.13 31.34
C ASP A 421 -16.06 60.30 30.37
N LEU A 422 -16.53 60.22 29.11
CA LEU A 422 -16.46 61.38 28.20
C LEU A 422 -17.38 62.49 28.72
N GLN A 423 -16.80 63.64 29.06
CA GLN A 423 -17.52 64.84 29.47
C GLN A 423 -17.19 66.03 28.58
N LEU A 424 -18.22 66.81 28.26
CA LEU A 424 -18.12 68.06 27.52
C LEU A 424 -18.57 69.20 28.43
N THR A 425 -17.63 70.09 28.77
CA THR A 425 -17.92 71.28 29.56
C THR A 425 -17.82 72.51 28.65
N THR A 426 -18.90 73.27 28.48
CA THR A 426 -18.86 74.52 27.73
C THR A 426 -18.05 75.56 28.49
N VAL A 427 -17.08 76.21 27.83
CA VAL A 427 -16.21 77.22 28.47
C VAL A 427 -16.31 78.60 27.81
N GLY A 428 -16.98 78.69 26.66
CA GLY A 428 -17.27 79.95 25.97
C GLY A 428 -18.43 79.80 24.99
N SER A 429 -18.68 80.84 24.18
CA SER A 429 -19.75 80.86 23.18
C SER A 429 -19.53 79.91 22.00
N ASP A 430 -18.29 79.46 21.79
CA ASP A 430 -17.86 78.61 20.67
C ASP A 430 -16.75 77.60 21.08
N SER A 431 -16.58 77.33 22.37
CA SER A 431 -15.51 76.47 22.88
C SER A 431 -15.95 75.50 23.98
N VAL A 432 -15.41 74.28 23.91
CA VAL A 432 -15.72 73.17 24.83
C VAL A 432 -14.44 72.51 25.31
N GLN A 433 -14.39 72.28 26.61
CA GLN A 433 -13.41 71.41 27.25
C GLN A 433 -13.93 69.97 27.14
N VAL A 434 -13.09 69.10 26.58
CA VAL A 434 -13.36 67.68 26.38
C VAL A 434 -12.47 66.91 27.33
N ASP A 435 -13.06 66.16 28.24
CA ASP A 435 -12.36 65.36 29.25
C ASP A 435 -12.79 63.89 29.13
N TRP A 436 -11.86 62.95 29.27
CA TRP A 436 -12.14 61.50 29.25
C TRP A 436 -11.21 60.73 30.19
N LYS A 437 -11.57 59.49 30.50
CA LYS A 437 -10.74 58.55 31.26
C LYS A 437 -10.40 57.31 30.44
N GLY A 438 -9.18 56.82 30.63
CA GLY A 438 -8.74 55.53 30.11
C GLY A 438 -7.28 55.56 29.69
N SER A 439 -6.38 54.99 30.49
CA SER A 439 -4.98 54.76 30.11
C SER A 439 -4.65 53.30 30.31
N VAL A 440 -4.14 52.65 29.26
CA VAL A 440 -3.89 51.20 29.25
C VAL A 440 -2.66 50.89 28.40
N SER A 441 -1.96 49.81 28.73
CA SER A 441 -0.78 49.34 27.99
C SER A 441 -1.14 49.08 26.52
N GLY A 442 -0.36 49.64 25.58
CA GLY A 442 -0.58 49.51 24.13
C GLY A 442 -1.21 50.74 23.47
N LEU A 443 -1.71 51.70 24.25
CA LEU A 443 -2.26 52.95 23.73
C LEU A 443 -1.18 53.79 23.02
N ARG A 444 -1.47 54.20 21.78
CA ARG A 444 -0.61 55.10 20.99
C ARG A 444 -1.06 56.54 21.04
N GLY A 445 -2.34 56.82 21.30
CA GLY A 445 -2.89 58.17 21.35
C GLY A 445 -4.42 58.17 21.26
N TYR A 446 -5.01 59.34 21.06
CA TYR A 446 -6.45 59.51 20.88
C TYR A 446 -6.74 60.22 19.57
N TRP A 447 -7.82 59.81 18.91
CA TRP A 447 -8.35 60.46 17.72
C TRP A 447 -9.67 61.15 18.05
N LEU A 448 -9.65 62.47 18.03
CA LEU A 448 -10.82 63.29 18.24
C LEU A 448 -11.40 63.70 16.90
N THR A 449 -12.73 63.67 16.78
CA THR A 449 -13.44 64.24 15.63
C THR A 449 -14.62 65.07 16.09
N TRP A 450 -14.85 66.20 15.44
CA TRP A 450 -16.03 67.01 15.68
C TRP A 450 -16.66 67.49 14.38
N GLU A 451 -17.98 67.59 14.38
CA GLU A 451 -18.76 68.03 13.22
C GLU A 451 -19.99 68.83 13.67
N GLY A 452 -20.34 69.84 12.87
CA GLY A 452 -21.56 70.61 13.04
C GLY A 452 -22.76 69.86 12.50
N GLN A 453 -23.86 69.84 13.25
CA GLN A 453 -25.09 69.14 12.90
C GLN A 453 -26.16 70.17 12.50
N GLU A 454 -26.16 70.61 11.23
CA GLU A 454 -27.12 71.61 10.71
C GLU A 454 -27.88 71.06 9.50
N ASN A 455 -29.22 71.12 9.53
CA ASN A 455 -30.18 70.80 8.45
C ASN A 455 -29.72 69.78 7.39
N SER A 456 -29.49 68.53 7.83
CA SER A 456 -29.28 67.35 6.97
C SER A 456 -28.09 67.40 6.01
N VAL A 457 -27.22 68.41 6.11
CA VAL A 457 -25.92 68.46 5.44
C VAL A 457 -24.86 68.29 6.53
N VAL A 458 -24.12 67.18 6.48
CA VAL A 458 -23.00 66.93 7.41
C VAL A 458 -21.98 68.05 7.21
N GLY A 459 -21.78 68.90 8.22
CA GLY A 459 -20.77 69.95 8.19
C GLY A 459 -19.35 69.38 8.06
N GLN A 460 -18.36 70.22 7.72
CA GLN A 460 -16.98 69.78 7.54
C GLN A 460 -16.44 69.11 8.82
N ARG A 461 -16.22 67.80 8.74
CA ARG A 461 -15.70 67.00 9.86
C ARG A 461 -14.24 67.35 10.13
N SER A 462 -13.97 67.88 11.30
CA SER A 462 -12.63 68.21 11.76
C SER A 462 -12.08 67.10 12.65
N SER A 463 -10.76 66.93 12.68
CA SER A 463 -10.10 65.87 13.44
C SER A 463 -8.79 66.32 14.08
N LEU A 464 -8.47 65.76 15.25
CA LEU A 464 -7.24 66.03 15.98
C LEU A 464 -6.68 64.73 16.57
N TYR A 465 -5.38 64.51 16.41
CA TYR A 465 -4.65 63.45 17.10
C TYR A 465 -3.99 63.98 18.36
N LEU A 466 -4.10 63.24 19.46
CA LEU A 466 -3.47 63.56 20.73
C LEU A 466 -2.57 62.40 21.21
N PRO A 467 -1.44 62.70 21.87
CA PRO A 467 -0.55 61.68 22.42
C PRO A 467 -1.22 60.93 23.59
N PRO A 468 -0.70 59.74 23.97
CA PRO A 468 -1.39 58.79 24.87
C PRO A 468 -1.53 59.27 26.32
N ASP A 469 -0.76 60.28 26.71
CA ASP A 469 -0.79 60.97 28.01
C ASP A 469 -1.87 62.07 28.11
N SER A 470 -2.51 62.42 26.99
CA SER A 470 -3.57 63.43 26.97
C SER A 470 -4.92 62.85 27.44
N LEU A 471 -5.45 63.35 28.56
CA LEU A 471 -6.80 62.98 29.06
C LEU A 471 -7.84 64.10 28.88
N SER A 472 -7.41 65.25 28.37
CA SER A 472 -8.28 66.37 28.08
C SER A 472 -7.75 67.24 26.96
N THR A 473 -8.64 67.99 26.31
CA THR A 473 -8.28 69.04 25.36
C THR A 473 -9.38 70.10 25.26
N ARG A 474 -9.04 71.25 24.68
CA ARG A 474 -9.97 72.34 24.43
C ARG A 474 -10.18 72.50 22.92
N LEU A 475 -11.43 72.40 22.50
CA LEU A 475 -11.85 72.70 21.13
C LEU A 475 -12.43 74.12 21.09
N THR A 476 -12.10 74.89 20.04
CA THR A 476 -12.54 76.28 19.84
C THR A 476 -13.11 76.47 18.44
N HIS A 477 -13.82 77.57 18.21
CA HIS A 477 -14.48 77.90 16.94
C HIS A 477 -15.49 76.83 16.49
N LEU A 478 -16.26 76.30 17.44
CA LEU A 478 -17.24 75.25 17.20
C LEU A 478 -18.60 75.83 16.78
N PRO A 479 -19.31 75.20 15.83
CA PRO A 479 -20.66 75.59 15.47
C PRO A 479 -21.68 75.31 16.59
N PRO A 480 -22.86 75.96 16.58
CA PRO A 480 -23.83 75.94 17.68
C PRO A 480 -24.33 74.56 18.11
N LEU A 481 -24.36 73.58 17.20
CA LEU A 481 -24.65 72.18 17.54
C LEU A 481 -23.51 71.30 17.03
N THR A 482 -22.68 70.82 17.93
CA THR A 482 -21.47 70.06 17.58
C THR A 482 -21.48 68.68 18.22
N ARG A 483 -21.27 67.63 17.41
CA ARG A 483 -21.02 66.27 17.89
C ARG A 483 -19.52 66.07 18.02
N VAL A 484 -19.03 65.77 19.21
CA VAL A 484 -17.61 65.45 19.49
C VAL A 484 -17.48 63.97 19.80
N CYS A 485 -16.53 63.31 19.15
CA CYS A 485 -16.18 61.91 19.38
C CYS A 485 -14.70 61.78 19.72
N VAL A 486 -14.38 60.97 20.72
CA VAL A 486 -13.01 60.62 21.13
C VAL A 486 -12.85 59.11 20.99
N SER A 487 -11.80 58.66 20.30
CA SER A 487 -11.47 57.23 20.19
C SER A 487 -10.02 56.95 20.54
N PRO A 488 -9.70 55.86 21.24
CA PRO A 488 -8.33 55.45 21.48
C PRO A 488 -7.71 54.84 20.21
N ILE A 489 -6.41 55.06 20.00
CA ILE A 489 -5.65 54.46 18.90
C ILE A 489 -4.64 53.47 19.46
N TYR A 490 -4.65 52.25 18.94
CA TYR A 490 -3.71 51.17 19.25
C TYR A 490 -2.83 50.86 18.03
N ARG A 491 -1.88 49.92 18.15
CA ARG A 491 -0.96 49.60 17.04
C ARG A 491 -1.70 49.03 15.82
N THR A 492 -2.73 48.22 16.06
CA THR A 492 -3.41 47.43 15.02
C THR A 492 -4.78 47.97 14.63
N ALA A 493 -5.42 48.80 15.46
CA ALA A 493 -6.75 49.34 15.21
C ALA A 493 -7.08 50.61 16.03
N ARG A 494 -8.15 51.30 15.63
CA ARG A 494 -8.83 52.34 16.45
C ARG A 494 -9.85 51.63 17.34
N GLY A 495 -9.75 51.81 18.65
CA GLY A 495 -10.72 51.23 19.60
C GLY A 495 -12.07 51.95 19.55
N GLU A 496 -13.07 51.38 20.23
CA GLU A 496 -14.39 52.00 20.33
C GLU A 496 -14.30 53.36 21.02
N GLY A 497 -14.86 54.38 20.35
CA GLY A 497 -14.87 55.75 20.85
C GLY A 497 -16.19 56.13 21.50
N LEU A 498 -16.13 57.13 22.37
CA LEU A 498 -17.30 57.79 22.94
C LEU A 498 -17.64 59.03 22.12
N CYS A 499 -18.93 59.31 21.96
CA CYS A 499 -19.42 60.52 21.30
C CYS A 499 -20.44 61.23 22.19
N CYS A 500 -20.33 62.54 22.31
CA CYS A 500 -21.30 63.39 22.98
C CYS A 500 -21.61 64.62 22.11
N THR A 501 -22.84 65.13 22.18
CA THR A 501 -23.24 66.35 21.48
C THR A 501 -23.32 67.49 22.49
N THR A 502 -22.85 68.66 22.08
CA THR A 502 -22.94 69.91 22.84
C THR A 502 -23.70 70.95 22.02
N GLN A 503 -24.47 71.78 22.72
CA GLN A 503 -25.24 72.87 22.14
C GLN A 503 -24.81 74.19 22.77
N PHE A 504 -24.50 75.17 21.92
CA PHE A 504 -24.23 76.54 22.30
C PHE A 504 -25.48 77.37 22.04
N ASN A 505 -25.94 78.11 23.04
CA ASN A 505 -26.99 79.09 22.83
C ASN A 505 -26.37 80.33 22.18
N THR A 506 -26.59 80.48 20.88
CA THR A 506 -26.41 81.77 20.19
C THR A 506 -27.60 82.66 20.52
N ASP A 507 -27.67 83.20 21.75
CA ASP A 507 -28.42 84.42 22.06
C ASP A 507 -28.18 84.88 23.50
N ALA A 508 -27.32 85.89 23.64
CA ALA A 508 -27.37 86.87 24.71
C ALA A 508 -26.97 88.26 24.16
N PHE A 509 -27.59 88.68 23.05
CA PHE A 509 -27.81 90.11 22.84
C PHE A 509 -29.00 90.52 23.71
N ALA A 510 -28.74 90.70 25.00
CA ALA A 510 -29.66 91.35 25.91
C ALA A 510 -29.70 92.85 25.56
N TYR A 511 -30.65 93.24 24.70
CA TYR A 511 -31.16 94.60 24.66
C TYR A 511 -31.74 94.94 26.04
N GLY A 512 -31.26 96.03 26.65
CA GLY A 512 -31.70 96.49 27.96
C GLY A 512 -31.29 97.94 28.28
N TYR A 513 -31.94 98.89 27.58
CA TYR A 513 -32.31 100.27 27.94
C TYR A 513 -31.28 101.30 28.48
N GLN A 514 -31.28 102.48 27.85
CA GLN A 514 -31.16 103.77 28.54
C GLN A 514 -32.29 104.73 28.11
N SER A 515 -33.02 105.19 29.14
CA SER A 515 -33.95 106.34 29.28
C SER A 515 -35.16 106.46 28.37
#